data_AF-A0A351FFP0-F1
#
_entry.id   AF-A0A351FFP0-F1
#
_cell.length_a   1.000
_cell.length_b   1.000
_cell.length_c   1.000
_cell.angle_alpha   90.00
_cell.angle_beta   90.00
_cell.angle_gamma   90.00
#
_symmetry.space_group_name_H-M   'P 1'
#
loop_
_entity.id
_entity.type
_entity.pdbx_description
1 polymer ?
#
loop_
_entity_poly.entity_id
_entity_poly.type
_entity_poly.pdbx_seq_one_letter_code
_entity_poly.pdbx_strand_id
1 'polypeptide(L)'
;MAEDEQEYEFSTIERKWQEYWENEKTFRAEDESAKTKYYALDMFPYPSGAGLHIGHPEGYVASDILARYKRACGFNVLHPM
;
A
#
# COMPACT_ATOMS: atom_id res chain seq x y z
N MET A 1 -27.23 -21.11 -5.49
CA MET A 1 -28.07 -20.00 -5.00
C MET A 1 -27.08 -18.91 -4.63
N ALA A 2 -26.81 -17.98 -5.56
CA ALA A 2 -26.07 -16.76 -5.25
C ALA A 2 -27.14 -15.77 -4.80
N GLU A 3 -27.47 -15.83 -3.51
CA GLU A 3 -28.46 -14.97 -2.90
C GLU A 3 -27.73 -13.83 -2.18
N ASP A 4 -28.30 -12.63 -2.34
CA ASP A 4 -27.84 -11.27 -2.03
C ASP A 4 -26.78 -10.65 -2.95
N GLU A 5 -27.27 -9.84 -3.90
CA GLU A 5 -26.51 -8.80 -4.58
C GLU A 5 -26.27 -7.64 -3.58
N GLN A 6 -25.36 -7.88 -2.63
CA GLN A 6 -25.00 -6.90 -1.63
C GLN A 6 -24.19 -5.77 -2.29
N GLU A 7 -24.63 -4.52 -2.14
CA GLU A 7 -23.97 -3.35 -2.71
C GLU A 7 -22.54 -3.21 -2.18
N TYR A 8 -21.58 -2.91 -3.07
CA TYR A 8 -20.16 -2.78 -2.71
C TYR A 8 -19.91 -1.44 -2.01
N GLU A 9 -20.04 -1.44 -0.69
CA GLU A 9 -19.77 -0.31 0.20
C GLU A 9 -18.25 -0.05 0.39
N PHE A 10 -17.59 0.40 -0.67
CA PHE A 10 -16.13 0.63 -0.70
C PHE A 10 -15.65 1.54 0.44
N SER A 11 -16.41 2.58 0.78
CA SER A 11 -16.04 3.53 1.84
C SER A 11 -15.86 2.86 3.21
N THR A 12 -16.69 1.87 3.52
CA THR A 12 -16.62 1.09 4.75
C THR A 12 -15.51 0.05 4.69
N ILE A 13 -15.36 -0.61 3.54
CA ILE A 13 -14.37 -1.67 3.33
C ILE A 13 -12.94 -1.10 3.35
N GLU A 14 -12.69 0.00 2.63
CA GLU A 14 -11.38 0.64 2.56
C GLU A 14 -10.93 1.14 3.93
N ARG A 15 -11.81 1.84 4.67
CA ARG A 15 -11.51 2.32 6.03
C ARG A 15 -11.15 1.17 6.97
N LYS A 16 -11.94 0.09 6.97
CA LYS A 16 -11.68 -1.11 7.79
C LYS A 16 -10.28 -1.66 7.54
N TRP A 17 -9.87 -1.79 6.27
CA TRP A 17 -8.57 -2.37 5.93
C TRP A 17 -7.41 -1.42 6.21
N GLN A 18 -7.58 -0.12 5.98
CA GLN A 18 -6.58 0.89 6.34
C GLN A 18 -6.29 0.87 7.85
N GLU A 19 -7.34 0.85 8.69
CA GLU A 19 -7.22 0.74 10.15
C GLU A 19 -6.52 -0.56 10.57
N TYR A 20 -6.89 -1.69 9.96
CA TYR A 20 -6.25 -2.98 10.21
C TYR A 20 -4.75 -2.95 9.87
N TRP A 21 -4.39 -2.41 8.69
CA TRP A 21 -2.99 -2.37 8.25
C TRP A 21 -2.11 -1.51 9.14
N GLU A 22 -2.64 -0.38 9.63
CA GLU A 22 -1.96 0.52 10.56
C GLU A 22 -1.72 -0.18 11.91
N ASN A 23 -2.79 -0.75 12.50
CA ASN A 23 -2.74 -1.40 13.81
C ASN A 23 -1.79 -2.61 13.83
N GLU A 24 -1.87 -3.46 12.81
CA GLU A 24 -1.05 -4.66 12.67
C GLU A 24 0.35 -4.36 12.11
N LYS A 25 0.64 -3.09 11.75
CA LYS A 25 1.87 -2.68 11.10
C LYS A 25 2.18 -3.55 9.87
N THR A 26 1.14 -3.88 9.09
CA THR A 26 1.16 -4.92 8.04
C THR A 26 2.28 -4.71 7.03
N PHE A 27 2.60 -3.47 6.69
CA PHE A 27 3.61 -3.12 5.69
C PHE A 27 4.98 -2.75 6.27
N ARG A 28 5.17 -2.85 7.58
CA ARG A 28 6.48 -2.61 8.20
C ARG A 28 7.50 -3.63 7.67
N ALA A 29 8.69 -3.13 7.30
CA ALA A 29 9.84 -3.96 6.97
C ALA A 29 10.62 -4.31 8.25
N GLU A 30 11.25 -5.48 8.26
CA GLU A 30 12.08 -5.94 9.39
C GLU A 30 13.57 -5.76 9.07
N ASP A 31 14.36 -5.25 10.01
CA ASP A 31 15.81 -5.03 9.78
C ASP A 31 16.56 -6.37 9.64
N GLU A 32 16.20 -7.35 10.48
CA GLU A 32 16.83 -8.67 10.58
C GLU A 32 15.95 -9.79 9.99
N SER A 33 15.42 -9.57 8.78
CA SER A 33 14.63 -10.60 8.09
C SER A 33 15.51 -11.60 7.33
N ALA A 34 15.16 -12.89 7.40
CA ALA A 34 15.74 -13.93 6.54
C ALA A 34 15.26 -13.86 5.07
N LYS A 35 14.19 -13.09 4.81
CA LYS A 35 13.63 -12.88 3.47
C LYS A 35 14.53 -11.97 2.63
N THR A 36 14.50 -12.15 1.32
CA THR A 36 15.22 -11.28 0.38
C THR A 36 14.72 -9.84 0.47
N LYS A 37 15.63 -8.88 0.60
CA LYS A 37 15.31 -7.45 0.70
C LYS A 37 14.81 -6.91 -0.64
N TYR A 38 13.80 -6.04 -0.61
CA TYR A 38 13.36 -5.27 -1.75
C TYR A 38 13.01 -3.85 -1.31
N TYR A 39 13.57 -2.84 -1.99
CA TYR A 39 13.33 -1.44 -1.69
C TYR A 39 12.63 -0.78 -2.87
N ALA A 40 11.34 -0.47 -2.70
CA ALA A 40 10.58 0.37 -3.62
C ALA A 40 10.63 1.81 -3.12
N LEU A 41 11.10 2.74 -3.95
CA LEU A 41 11.25 4.14 -3.57
C LEU A 41 10.56 5.04 -4.58
N ASP A 42 9.64 5.87 -4.07
CA ASP A 42 9.00 6.92 -4.84
C ASP A 42 9.80 8.21 -4.81
N MET A 43 9.59 9.05 -5.82
CA MET A 43 10.03 10.43 -5.75
C MET A 43 9.16 11.16 -4.75
N PHE A 44 9.71 11.51 -3.58
CA PHE A 44 8.97 12.21 -2.54
C PHE A 44 8.39 13.53 -3.05
N PRO A 45 7.12 13.83 -2.71
CA PRO A 45 6.49 15.06 -3.17
C PRO A 45 7.09 16.26 -2.43
N TYR A 46 7.30 17.35 -3.17
CA TYR A 46 7.59 18.63 -2.53
C TYR A 46 6.30 19.18 -1.89
N PRO A 47 6.31 19.63 -0.61
CA PRO A 47 5.11 20.10 0.09
C PRO A 47 4.70 21.50 -0.37
N SER A 48 4.24 21.64 -1.61
CA SER A 48 3.91 22.91 -2.29
C SER A 48 2.55 23.53 -1.90
N GLY A 49 1.84 22.95 -0.93
CA GLY A 49 0.61 23.53 -0.36
C GLY A 49 -0.69 23.25 -1.13
N ALA A 50 -0.64 22.79 -2.38
CA ALA A 50 -1.84 22.47 -3.19
C ALA A 50 -2.37 21.03 -3.03
N GLY A 51 -1.85 20.26 -2.08
CA GLY A 51 -2.16 18.83 -1.95
C GLY A 51 -1.59 17.98 -3.08
N LEU A 52 -2.07 16.75 -3.20
CA LEU A 52 -1.65 15.83 -4.27
C LEU A 52 -2.43 16.14 -5.56
N HIS A 53 -1.72 16.54 -6.62
CA HIS A 53 -2.27 16.51 -7.97
C HIS A 53 -2.31 15.08 -8.54
N ILE A 54 -3.09 14.84 -9.59
CA ILE A 54 -3.33 13.51 -10.18
C ILE A 54 -2.06 12.74 -10.60
N GLY A 55 -0.99 13.47 -10.95
CA GLY A 55 0.32 12.85 -11.24
C GLY A 55 0.98 12.14 -10.05
N HIS A 56 0.63 12.48 -8.80
CA HIS A 56 1.20 11.79 -7.64
C HIS A 56 0.57 10.39 -7.45
N PRO A 57 -0.77 10.24 -7.42
CA PRO A 57 -1.39 8.91 -7.42
C PRO A 57 -0.92 8.03 -8.57
N GLU A 58 -0.74 8.57 -9.77
CA GLU A 58 -0.26 7.79 -10.93
C GLU A 58 1.09 7.10 -10.64
N GLY A 59 2.05 7.84 -10.09
CA GLY A 59 3.35 7.29 -9.71
C GLY A 59 3.27 6.30 -8.54
N TYR A 60 2.59 6.70 -7.46
CA TYR A 60 2.58 5.92 -6.20
C TYR A 60 1.77 4.62 -6.29
N VAL A 61 0.74 4.59 -7.14
CA VAL A 61 -0.03 3.35 -7.35
C VAL A 61 0.82 2.30 -8.07
N ALA A 62 1.63 2.72 -9.06
CA ALA A 62 2.50 1.78 -9.78
C ALA A 62 3.56 1.14 -8.85
N SER A 63 4.17 1.94 -7.97
CA SER A 63 5.14 1.44 -7.00
C SER A 63 4.49 0.60 -5.89
N ASP A 64 3.31 0.98 -5.38
CA ASP A 64 2.55 0.19 -4.39
C ASP A 64 2.14 -1.19 -4.95
N ILE A 65 1.69 -1.26 -6.22
CA ILE A 65 1.41 -2.53 -6.89
C ILE A 65 2.64 -3.44 -6.89
N LEU A 66 3.80 -2.90 -7.25
CA LEU A 66 5.05 -3.66 -7.29
C LEU A 66 5.51 -4.09 -5.89
N ALA A 67 5.39 -3.20 -4.90
CA ALA A 67 5.70 -3.48 -3.50
C ALA A 67 4.84 -4.63 -2.95
N ARG A 68 3.52 -4.61 -3.21
CA ARG A 68 2.58 -5.68 -2.81
C ARG A 68 2.87 -6.99 -3.51
N TYR A 69 3.14 -6.95 -4.82
CA TYR A 69 3.54 -8.12 -5.59
C TYR A 69 4.80 -8.77 -5.01
N LYS A 70 5.85 -7.99 -4.74
CA LYS A 70 7.09 -8.51 -4.14
C LYS A 70 6.89 -9.07 -2.74
N ARG A 71 6.06 -8.43 -1.91
CA ARG A 71 5.71 -8.93 -0.58
C ARG A 71 4.99 -10.29 -0.68
N ALA A 72 4.05 -10.43 -1.62
CA ALA A 72 3.37 -11.70 -1.90
C ALA A 72 4.34 -12.79 -2.41
N CYS A 73 5.39 -12.41 -3.14
CA CYS A 73 6.48 -13.32 -3.54
C CYS A 73 7.48 -13.65 -2.40
N GLY A 74 7.22 -13.22 -1.16
CA GLY A 74 8.05 -13.58 0.00
C GLY A 74 9.24 -12.65 0.26
N PHE A 75 9.30 -11.47 -0.38
CA PHE A 75 10.34 -10.48 -0.09
C PHE A 75 10.03 -9.71 1.20
N ASN A 76 11.09 -9.25 1.88
CA ASN A 76 10.99 -8.22 2.91
C ASN A 76 11.04 -6.85 2.22
N VAL A 77 9.87 -6.24 2.06
CA VAL A 77 9.69 -5.03 1.26
C VAL A 77 9.68 -3.80 2.15
N LEU A 78 10.61 -2.88 1.87
CA LEU A 78 10.59 -1.50 2.37
C LEU A 78 10.02 -0.60 1.26
N HIS A 79 8.93 0.10 1.56
CA HIS A 79 8.31 1.09 0.68
C HIS A 79 7.91 2.30 1.54
N PRO A 80 8.80 3.29 1.71
CA PRO A 80 8.56 4.46 2.53
C PRO A 80 7.80 5.52 1.73
N MET A 81 6.98 6.30 2.44
CA MET A 81 6.33 7.53 1.97
C MET A 81 6.42 8.60 3.05
#